data_AF-A0A927R6A0-F1
#
_entry.id   AF-A0A927R6A0-F1
#
_cell.length_a   1.000
_cell.length_b   1.000
_cell.length_c   1.000
_cell.angle_alpha   90.00
_cell.angle_beta   90.00
_cell.angle_gamma   90.00
#
_symmetry.space_group_name_H-M   'P 1'
#
loop_
_entity.id
_entity.type
_entity.pdbx_description
1 polymer ?
#
loop_
_entity_poly.entity_id
_entity_poly.type
_entity_poly.pdbx_seq_one_letter_code
_entity_poly.pdbx_strand_id
1 'polypeptide(L)'
;MLASPEVAGSLGLIRAVLTAVSSLHGHLREHPAHVSGWAFGGVSAGIALSDLLVLALRSVADWRAAWLASAALAAVLTLVSWRLRPERAPVTASTPPGIGGRSIRTRRWFSVLFASYTLEGIGYIVAGTFLVAAIEQSSPGWISSGAWVLVGLAAVPSSAPWTRLRRRWSYPDLLVAALVVQAVGIVLPALIAGVTAALTSAVPFGATFIGVSTLALAAGAHLHLPRAVALLTAGYSVGQILGLLAVTPMLRHGYHQALILAAIVVLAAGTGAAMLRVGVPHEGALPREGTPVQRPSPAEATADPGSGD
;
A
#
# COMPACT_ATOMS: atom_id res chain seq x y z
N MET A 1 3.92 -25.57 29.21
CA MET A 1 4.17 -25.33 27.77
C MET A 1 4.47 -23.84 27.61
N LEU A 2 5.72 -23.45 27.89
CA LEU A 2 6.16 -22.06 27.95
C LEU A 2 6.69 -21.67 26.57
N ALA A 3 6.08 -20.68 25.93
CA ALA A 3 6.64 -20.08 24.71
C ALA A 3 8.01 -19.49 25.07
N SER A 4 9.05 -19.85 24.32
CA SER A 4 10.41 -19.34 24.53
C SER A 4 10.45 -17.81 24.40
N PRO A 5 11.37 -17.12 25.10
CA PRO A 5 11.49 -15.66 25.06
C PRO A 5 11.67 -15.10 23.64
N GLU A 6 12.17 -15.89 22.69
CA GLU A 6 12.26 -15.52 21.27
C GLU A 6 10.88 -15.44 20.58
N VAL A 7 9.94 -16.32 20.95
CA VAL A 7 8.56 -16.28 20.46
C VAL A 7 7.81 -15.07 21.05
N ALA A 8 8.10 -14.72 22.31
CA ALA A 8 7.55 -13.51 22.93
C ALA A 8 8.11 -12.22 22.29
N GLY A 9 9.40 -12.19 21.96
CA GLY A 9 10.07 -11.06 21.30
C GLY A 9 9.56 -10.83 19.86
N SER A 10 9.44 -11.89 19.08
CA SER A 10 8.88 -11.84 17.72
C SER A 10 7.41 -11.39 17.70
N LEU A 11 6.58 -11.90 18.62
CA LEU A 11 5.20 -11.44 18.79
C LEU A 11 5.11 -9.97 19.23
N GLY A 12 6.04 -9.50 20.06
CA GLY A 12 6.14 -8.10 20.49
C GLY A 12 6.47 -7.16 19.34
N LEU A 13 7.42 -7.54 18.49
CA LEU A 13 7.85 -6.75 17.33
C LEU A 13 6.76 -6.71 16.25
N ILE A 14 6.08 -7.84 16.01
CA ILE A 14 4.90 -7.91 15.13
C ILE A 14 3.80 -7.00 15.67
N ARG A 15 3.50 -7.05 16.98
CA ARG A 15 2.50 -6.16 17.59
C ARG A 15 2.90 -4.69 17.46
N ALA A 16 4.15 -4.34 17.71
CA ALA A 16 4.64 -2.96 17.58
C ALA A 16 4.50 -2.44 16.15
N VAL A 17 4.90 -3.23 15.14
CA VAL A 17 4.72 -2.87 13.72
C VAL A 17 3.25 -2.72 13.38
N LEU A 18 2.41 -3.67 13.78
CA LEU A 18 0.96 -3.60 13.54
C LEU A 18 0.33 -2.39 14.23
N THR A 19 0.71 -2.06 15.46
CA THR A 19 0.22 -0.89 16.19
C THR A 19 0.73 0.40 15.55
N ALA A 20 1.99 0.47 15.12
CA ALA A 20 2.55 1.62 14.42
C ALA A 20 1.85 1.86 13.08
N VAL A 21 1.64 0.80 12.28
CA VAL A 21 0.91 0.88 11.01
C VAL A 21 -0.55 1.27 11.24
N SER A 22 -1.22 0.69 12.23
CA SER A 22 -2.61 1.00 12.57
C SER A 22 -2.77 2.43 13.10
N SER A 23 -1.82 2.89 13.93
CA SER A 23 -1.76 4.24 14.49
C SER A 23 -1.46 5.27 13.43
N LEU A 24 -0.51 4.99 12.53
CA LEU A 24 -0.22 5.82 11.36
C LEU A 24 -1.47 5.95 10.50
N HIS A 25 -2.12 4.83 10.17
CA HIS A 25 -3.33 4.84 9.35
C HIS A 25 -4.51 5.56 10.04
N GLY A 26 -4.65 5.43 11.36
CA GLY A 26 -5.63 6.17 12.16
C GLY A 26 -5.38 7.67 12.17
N HIS A 27 -4.14 8.09 12.35
CA HIS A 27 -3.73 9.51 12.32
C HIS A 27 -3.93 10.14 10.93
N LEU A 28 -3.71 9.36 9.87
CA LEU A 28 -3.93 9.80 8.48
C LEU A 28 -5.41 9.96 8.09
N ARG A 29 -6.36 9.51 8.93
CA ARG A 29 -7.80 9.71 8.73
C ARG A 29 -8.29 11.09 9.16
N GLU A 30 -7.61 11.72 10.12
CA GLU A 30 -8.07 12.99 10.71
C GLU A 30 -7.43 14.22 10.05
N HIS A 31 -6.43 14.02 9.19
CA HIS A 31 -5.79 15.08 8.43
C HIS A 31 -6.16 15.03 6.94
N PRO A 32 -6.26 16.19 6.26
CA PRO A 32 -6.60 16.27 4.84
C PRO A 32 -5.70 15.39 3.96
N ALA A 33 -6.28 14.82 2.88
CA ALA A 33 -5.68 13.77 2.04
C ALA A 33 -4.26 14.02 1.50
N HIS A 34 -3.75 15.26 1.55
CA HIS A 34 -2.37 15.57 1.20
C HIS A 34 -1.37 15.00 2.22
N VAL A 35 -1.70 14.90 3.52
CA VAL A 35 -0.79 14.45 4.60
C VAL A 35 -0.56 12.92 4.58
N SER A 36 -1.57 12.14 4.15
CA SER A 36 -1.45 10.70 3.90
C SER A 36 -0.44 10.36 2.79
N GLY A 37 -0.29 11.25 1.81
CA GLY A 37 0.73 11.14 0.77
C GLY A 37 2.18 11.22 1.30
N TRP A 38 2.42 11.96 2.38
CA TRP A 38 3.77 12.16 2.95
C TRP A 38 4.23 10.97 3.80
N ALA A 39 3.34 10.34 4.55
CA ALA A 39 3.68 9.16 5.36
C ALA A 39 4.16 7.98 4.49
N PHE A 40 3.48 7.71 3.39
CA PHE A 40 3.91 6.69 2.43
C PHE A 40 5.07 7.17 1.53
N GLY A 41 5.21 8.48 1.34
CA GLY A 41 6.38 9.08 0.69
C GLY A 41 7.70 8.75 1.38
N GLY A 42 7.69 8.57 2.71
CA GLY A 42 8.87 8.15 3.48
C GLY A 42 9.41 6.76 3.08
N VAL A 43 8.53 5.81 2.76
CA VAL A 43 8.94 4.46 2.31
C VAL A 43 9.63 4.54 0.96
N SER A 44 9.02 5.23 -0.02
CA SER A 44 9.61 5.42 -1.35
C SER A 44 10.91 6.22 -1.32
N ALA A 45 10.97 7.25 -0.48
CA ALA A 45 12.17 8.05 -0.28
C ALA A 45 13.30 7.21 0.35
N GLY A 46 12.96 6.31 1.27
CA GLY A 46 13.90 5.35 1.85
C GLY A 46 14.50 4.43 0.79
N ILE A 47 13.67 3.85 -0.08
CA ILE A 47 14.13 3.01 -1.22
C ILE A 47 15.10 3.83 -2.08
N ALA A 48 14.64 4.97 -2.61
CA ALA A 48 15.45 5.83 -3.47
C ALA A 48 16.78 6.25 -2.83
N LEU A 49 16.76 6.66 -1.56
CA LEU A 49 17.95 7.08 -0.83
C LEU A 49 18.93 5.93 -0.60
N SER A 50 18.42 4.74 -0.24
CA SER A 50 19.25 3.56 -0.03
C SER A 50 19.93 3.09 -1.31
N ASP A 51 19.20 3.09 -2.43
CA ASP A 51 19.77 2.69 -3.72
C ASP A 51 20.73 3.74 -4.28
N LEU A 52 20.48 5.03 -4.05
CA LEU A 52 21.42 6.10 -4.37
C LEU A 52 22.72 5.95 -3.58
N LEU A 53 22.64 5.59 -2.30
CA LEU A 53 23.82 5.33 -1.48
C LEU A 53 24.63 4.14 -2.02
N VAL A 54 23.96 3.03 -2.34
CA VAL A 54 24.61 1.84 -2.92
C VAL A 54 25.24 2.18 -4.28
N LEU A 55 24.54 2.96 -5.11
CA LEU A 55 25.04 3.40 -6.42
C LEU A 55 26.28 4.30 -6.28
N ALA A 56 26.32 5.19 -5.30
CA ALA A 56 27.47 6.06 -5.03
C ALA A 56 28.68 5.29 -4.50
N LEU A 57 28.44 4.26 -3.69
CA LEU A 57 29.50 3.44 -3.09
C LEU A 57 30.05 2.36 -4.02
N ARG A 58 29.36 2.04 -5.12
CA ARG A 58 29.70 0.93 -6.04
C ARG A 58 31.16 0.92 -6.52
N SER A 59 31.77 2.08 -6.69
CA SER A 59 33.07 2.25 -7.36
C SER A 59 34.23 2.23 -6.37
N VAL A 60 33.93 2.32 -5.07
CA VAL A 60 34.91 2.55 -4.00
C VAL A 60 34.74 1.60 -2.82
N ALA A 61 33.64 0.84 -2.76
CA ALA A 61 33.27 0.03 -1.60
C ALA A 61 32.80 -1.36 -2.02
N ASP A 62 33.29 -2.38 -1.31
CA ASP A 62 32.78 -3.75 -1.44
C ASP A 62 31.36 -3.89 -0.87
N TRP A 63 30.69 -5.00 -1.20
CA TRP A 63 29.33 -5.30 -0.74
C TRP A 63 29.17 -5.16 0.79
N ARG A 64 30.18 -5.55 1.58
CA ARG A 64 30.16 -5.43 3.06
C ARG A 64 30.07 -3.97 3.50
N ALA A 65 30.84 -3.09 2.86
CA ALA A 65 30.85 -1.67 3.16
C ALA A 65 29.55 -1.00 2.74
N ALA A 66 28.94 -1.42 1.63
CA ALA A 66 27.59 -0.98 1.25
C ALA A 66 26.54 -1.36 2.32
N TRP A 67 26.58 -2.58 2.86
CA TRP A 67 25.70 -3.00 3.95
C TRP A 67 25.91 -2.17 5.23
N LEU A 68 27.16 -1.93 5.62
CA LEU A 68 27.49 -1.13 6.80
C LEU A 68 27.05 0.33 6.63
N ALA A 69 27.24 0.91 5.46
CA ALA A 69 26.80 2.27 5.15
C ALA A 69 25.27 2.38 5.19
N SER A 70 24.55 1.42 4.62
CA SER A 70 23.09 1.35 4.70
C SER A 70 22.60 1.19 6.15
N ALA A 71 23.27 0.36 6.97
CA ALA A 71 22.96 0.22 8.38
C ALA A 71 23.21 1.52 9.17
N ALA A 72 24.31 2.22 8.89
CA ALA A 72 24.61 3.51 9.49
C ALA A 72 23.58 4.58 9.11
N LEU A 73 23.19 4.64 7.83
CA LEU A 73 22.14 5.54 7.36
C LEU A 73 20.80 5.25 8.07
N ALA A 74 20.40 3.98 8.15
CA ALA A 74 19.19 3.57 8.85
C ALA A 74 19.23 3.92 10.35
N ALA A 75 20.38 3.74 11.00
CA ALA A 75 20.58 4.12 12.41
C ALA A 75 20.46 5.64 12.62
N VAL A 76 21.05 6.45 11.73
CA VAL A 76 20.94 7.93 11.78
C VAL A 76 19.49 8.36 11.61
N LEU A 77 18.80 7.85 10.58
CA LEU A 77 17.39 8.17 10.35
C LEU A 77 16.52 7.75 11.54
N THR A 78 16.77 6.56 12.12
CA THR A 78 16.07 6.08 13.31
C THR A 78 16.30 6.99 14.51
N LEU A 79 17.54 7.44 14.75
CA LEU A 79 17.89 8.34 15.85
C LEU A 79 17.21 9.70 15.70
N VAL A 80 17.16 10.24 14.47
CA VAL A 80 16.45 11.48 14.15
C VAL A 80 14.94 11.29 14.39
N SER A 81 14.36 10.19 13.89
CA SER A 81 12.95 9.86 14.11
C SER A 81 12.61 9.63 15.57
N TRP A 82 13.52 9.12 16.39
CA TRP A 82 13.31 8.91 17.83
C TRP A 82 13.11 10.22 18.60
N ARG A 83 13.59 11.34 18.06
CA ARG A 83 13.35 12.67 18.63
C ARG A 83 12.01 13.27 18.24
N LEU A 84 11.32 12.68 17.26
CA LEU A 84 9.95 13.06 16.92
C LEU A 84 9.02 12.46 17.99
N ARG A 85 8.28 13.32 18.68
CA ARG A 85 7.27 12.85 19.64
C ARG A 85 6.11 12.22 18.86
N PRO A 86 5.66 11.00 19.20
CA PRO A 86 4.42 10.48 18.67
C PRO A 86 3.29 11.41 19.09
N GLU A 87 2.65 12.08 18.14
CA GLU A 87 1.37 12.74 18.38
C GLU A 87 0.42 11.66 18.92
N ARG A 88 -0.26 11.94 20.04
CA ARG A 88 -1.19 10.96 20.62
C ARG A 88 -2.25 10.64 19.58
N ALA A 89 -2.35 9.37 19.19
CA ALA A 89 -3.45 8.92 18.35
C ALA A 89 -4.77 9.34 19.01
N PRO A 90 -5.68 10.01 18.28
CA PRO A 90 -7.03 10.24 18.75
C PRO A 90 -7.60 8.89 19.16
N VAL A 91 -8.04 8.77 20.41
CA VAL A 91 -8.76 7.60 20.88
C VAL A 91 -10.05 7.58 20.06
N THR A 92 -10.09 6.78 18.99
CA THR A 92 -11.29 6.62 18.20
C THR A 92 -12.28 5.93 19.12
N ALA A 93 -13.26 6.70 19.62
CA ALA A 93 -14.35 6.17 20.42
C ALA A 93 -14.92 4.98 19.64
N SER A 94 -14.86 3.80 20.26
CA SER A 94 -15.41 2.59 19.67
C SER A 94 -16.90 2.81 19.45
N THR A 95 -17.29 3.09 18.21
CA THR A 95 -18.72 3.19 17.87
C THR A 95 -19.38 1.86 18.23
N PRO A 96 -20.52 1.86 18.95
CA PRO A 96 -21.20 0.63 19.32
C PRO A 96 -21.48 -0.24 18.08
N PRO A 97 -21.42 -1.57 18.19
CA PRO A 97 -21.65 -2.45 17.06
C PRO A 97 -23.08 -2.26 16.53
N GLY A 98 -23.20 -1.55 15.40
CA GLY A 98 -24.46 -1.37 14.69
C GLY A 98 -24.95 -2.67 14.06
N ILE A 99 -25.92 -3.29 14.74
CA ILE A 99 -26.95 -4.27 14.33
C ILE A 99 -26.77 -4.94 12.95
N GLY A 100 -26.24 -6.17 12.98
CA GLY A 100 -26.74 -7.38 12.27
C GLY A 100 -26.74 -7.46 10.74
N GLY A 101 -27.32 -6.50 10.02
CA GLY A 101 -27.69 -6.65 8.60
C GLY A 101 -26.56 -6.34 7.60
N ARG A 102 -25.59 -5.48 7.97
CA ARG A 102 -24.46 -5.10 7.11
C ARG A 102 -23.34 -6.15 7.05
N SER A 103 -23.37 -7.19 7.89
CA SER A 103 -22.18 -8.01 8.18
C SER A 103 -21.76 -8.95 7.04
N ILE A 104 -22.70 -9.53 6.28
CA ILE A 104 -22.37 -10.52 5.22
C ILE A 104 -21.78 -9.81 4.00
N ARG A 105 -22.38 -8.68 3.57
CA ARG A 105 -21.90 -7.91 2.42
C ARG A 105 -20.50 -7.33 2.69
N THR A 106 -20.29 -6.75 3.86
CA THR A 106 -18.98 -6.23 4.28
C THR A 106 -17.93 -7.34 4.34
N ARG A 107 -18.27 -8.53 4.84
CA ARG A 107 -17.35 -9.69 4.84
C ARG A 107 -17.01 -10.17 3.43
N ARG A 108 -18.00 -10.29 2.54
CA ARG A 108 -17.77 -10.66 1.13
C ARG A 108 -16.85 -9.65 0.44
N TRP A 109 -17.11 -8.36 0.63
CA TRP A 109 -16.29 -7.29 0.06
C TRP A 109 -14.86 -7.34 0.62
N PHE A 110 -14.70 -7.55 1.93
CA PHE A 110 -13.39 -7.74 2.54
C PHE A 110 -12.67 -8.97 1.98
N SER A 111 -13.36 -10.11 1.80
CA SER A 111 -12.77 -11.32 1.22
C SER A 111 -12.27 -11.09 -0.21
N VAL A 112 -13.03 -10.38 -1.04
CA VAL A 112 -12.61 -10.04 -2.41
C VAL A 112 -11.43 -9.06 -2.38
N LEU A 113 -11.46 -8.01 -1.55
CA LEU A 113 -10.33 -7.09 -1.38
C LEU A 113 -9.07 -7.81 -0.88
N PHE A 114 -9.23 -8.71 0.10
CA PHE A 114 -8.15 -9.51 0.66
C PHE A 114 -7.55 -10.44 -0.38
N ALA A 115 -8.39 -11.12 -1.18
CA ALA A 115 -7.92 -11.99 -2.26
C ALA A 115 -7.18 -11.16 -3.32
N SER A 116 -7.76 -10.06 -3.81
CA SER A 116 -7.12 -9.17 -4.77
C SER A 116 -5.77 -8.65 -4.25
N TYR A 117 -5.71 -8.19 -3.00
CA TYR A 117 -4.48 -7.64 -2.44
C TYR A 117 -3.41 -8.73 -2.21
N THR A 118 -3.81 -9.94 -1.84
CA THR A 118 -2.91 -11.09 -1.73
C THR A 118 -2.35 -11.49 -3.11
N LEU A 119 -3.19 -11.53 -4.14
CA LEU A 119 -2.78 -11.78 -5.52
C LEU A 119 -1.84 -10.68 -6.02
N GLU A 120 -2.08 -9.42 -5.70
CA GLU A 120 -1.15 -8.34 -6.05
C GLU A 120 0.23 -8.56 -5.38
N GLY A 121 0.27 -9.00 -4.12
CA GLY A 121 1.54 -9.36 -3.46
C GLY A 121 2.31 -10.49 -4.17
N ILE A 122 1.61 -11.49 -4.71
CA ILE A 122 2.20 -12.55 -5.53
C ILE A 122 2.88 -11.97 -6.78
N GLY A 123 2.16 -11.14 -7.54
CA GLY A 123 2.70 -10.58 -8.77
C GLY A 123 3.82 -9.56 -8.51
N TYR A 124 3.68 -8.77 -7.45
CA TYR A 124 4.64 -7.76 -7.05
C TYR A 124 6.01 -8.35 -6.72
N ILE A 125 6.07 -9.41 -5.88
CA ILE A 125 7.36 -9.96 -5.46
C ILE A 125 8.12 -10.54 -6.64
N VAL A 126 7.42 -11.19 -7.56
CA VAL A 126 8.00 -11.81 -8.74
C VAL A 126 8.58 -10.72 -9.64
N ALA A 127 7.80 -9.66 -9.89
CA ALA A 127 8.25 -8.51 -10.65
C ALA A 127 9.47 -7.83 -9.99
N GLY A 128 9.40 -7.50 -8.70
CA GLY A 128 10.50 -6.85 -7.98
C GLY A 128 11.79 -7.69 -7.98
N THR A 129 11.66 -9.01 -7.94
CA THR A 129 12.82 -9.93 -7.94
C THR A 129 13.46 -10.04 -9.32
N PHE A 130 12.66 -10.19 -10.38
CA PHE A 130 13.19 -10.50 -11.72
C PHE A 130 13.35 -9.29 -12.64
N LEU A 131 12.79 -8.13 -12.28
CA LEU A 131 12.98 -6.90 -13.05
C LEU A 131 14.47 -6.51 -13.13
N VAL A 132 15.20 -6.62 -12.00
CA VAL A 132 16.65 -6.34 -11.97
C VAL A 132 17.43 -7.40 -12.73
N ALA A 133 17.07 -8.67 -12.57
CA ALA A 133 17.70 -9.76 -13.29
C ALA A 133 17.59 -9.59 -14.81
N ALA A 134 16.46 -9.04 -15.29
CA ALA A 134 16.27 -8.73 -16.71
C ALA A 134 17.21 -7.64 -17.23
N ILE A 135 17.55 -6.66 -16.39
CA ILE A 135 18.47 -5.57 -16.71
C ILE A 135 19.91 -6.08 -16.74
N GLU A 136 20.28 -6.89 -15.75
CA GLU A 136 21.65 -7.35 -15.53
C GLU A 136 22.12 -8.33 -16.61
N GLN A 137 21.22 -9.15 -17.16
CA GLN A 137 21.57 -10.03 -18.29
C GLN A 137 21.89 -9.28 -19.58
N SER A 138 21.40 -8.04 -19.71
CA SER A 138 21.48 -7.26 -20.95
C SER A 138 22.43 -6.07 -20.85
N SER A 139 23.07 -5.83 -19.70
CA SER A 139 23.83 -4.60 -19.47
C SER A 139 24.79 -4.57 -18.29
N PRO A 140 25.72 -3.59 -18.26
CA PRO A 140 26.63 -3.41 -17.14
C PRO A 140 25.88 -3.15 -15.82
N GLY A 141 26.38 -3.71 -14.72
CA GLY A 141 25.75 -3.65 -13.40
C GLY A 141 25.59 -2.26 -12.75
N TRP A 142 25.81 -1.15 -13.46
CA TRP A 142 25.42 0.20 -13.01
C TRP A 142 23.99 0.56 -13.38
N ILE A 143 23.49 -0.04 -14.45
CA ILE A 143 22.13 0.15 -14.92
C ILE A 143 21.14 -0.59 -14.00
N SER A 144 21.53 -1.76 -13.46
CA SER A 144 20.72 -2.53 -12.50
C SER A 144 20.49 -1.77 -11.19
N SER A 145 21.54 -1.15 -10.62
CA SER A 145 21.41 -0.26 -9.44
C SER A 145 20.58 0.99 -9.74
N GLY A 146 20.69 1.55 -10.95
CA GLY A 146 19.89 2.70 -11.38
C GLY A 146 18.39 2.40 -11.51
N ALA A 147 18.00 1.16 -11.75
CA ALA A 147 16.59 0.80 -11.90
C ALA A 147 15.79 0.91 -10.60
N TRP A 148 16.35 0.50 -9.47
CA TRP A 148 15.68 0.69 -8.19
C TRP A 148 15.65 2.16 -7.75
N VAL A 149 16.66 2.95 -8.12
CA VAL A 149 16.59 4.42 -7.98
C VAL A 149 15.40 4.97 -8.78
N LEU A 150 15.20 4.53 -10.04
CA LEU A 150 14.04 4.93 -10.85
C LEU A 150 12.71 4.46 -10.25
N VAL A 151 12.63 3.22 -9.75
CA VAL A 151 11.44 2.71 -9.04
C VAL A 151 11.13 3.61 -7.84
N GLY A 152 12.13 3.89 -7.01
CA GLY A 152 11.99 4.75 -5.83
C GLY A 152 11.56 6.17 -6.20
N LEU A 153 12.23 6.80 -7.18
CA LEU A 153 11.90 8.14 -7.66
C LEU A 153 10.51 8.20 -8.30
N ALA A 154 10.05 7.15 -8.98
CA ALA A 154 8.67 7.06 -9.49
C ALA A 154 7.65 6.82 -8.37
N ALA A 155 8.04 6.09 -7.31
CA ALA A 155 7.22 5.79 -6.16
C ALA A 155 7.08 6.97 -5.19
N VAL A 156 8.02 7.92 -5.15
CA VAL A 156 7.95 9.12 -4.29
C VAL A 156 6.74 10.01 -4.63
N PRO A 157 6.52 10.45 -5.89
CA PRO A 157 5.37 11.27 -6.23
C PRO A 157 4.08 10.43 -6.39
N SER A 158 4.18 9.11 -6.52
CA SER A 158 3.08 8.19 -6.85
C SER A 158 1.81 8.39 -6.02
N SER A 159 1.94 8.59 -4.71
CA SER A 159 0.78 8.73 -3.81
C SER A 159 -0.05 9.98 -4.13
N ALA A 160 0.56 11.03 -4.70
CA ALA A 160 -0.09 12.31 -4.92
C ALA A 160 -1.08 12.32 -6.12
N PRO A 161 -0.78 11.71 -7.29
CA PRO A 161 -1.77 11.47 -8.34
C PRO A 161 -2.95 10.63 -7.86
N TRP A 162 -2.70 9.49 -7.19
CA TRP A 162 -3.78 8.59 -6.74
C TRP A 162 -4.72 9.26 -5.73
N THR A 163 -4.19 10.05 -4.80
CA THR A 163 -4.99 10.83 -3.84
C THR A 163 -5.75 11.99 -4.48
N ARG A 164 -5.19 12.65 -5.50
CA ARG A 164 -5.94 13.65 -6.29
C ARG A 164 -7.05 13.01 -7.12
N LEU A 165 -6.77 11.88 -7.74
CA LEU A 165 -7.73 11.16 -8.59
C LEU A 165 -8.90 10.60 -7.78
N ARG A 166 -8.67 10.31 -6.48
CA ARG A 166 -9.71 10.01 -5.49
C ARG A 166 -10.78 11.09 -5.30
N ARG A 167 -10.53 12.34 -5.70
CA ARG A 167 -11.59 13.38 -5.69
C ARG A 167 -12.64 13.16 -6.77
N ARG A 168 -12.33 12.37 -7.80
CA ARG A 168 -13.19 12.17 -8.97
C ARG A 168 -13.62 10.71 -9.16
N TRP A 169 -12.85 9.75 -8.68
CA TRP A 169 -13.02 8.32 -8.97
C TRP A 169 -13.23 7.50 -7.69
N SER A 170 -13.95 6.38 -7.80
CA SER A 170 -14.20 5.48 -6.67
C SER A 170 -12.95 4.65 -6.30
N TYR A 171 -12.92 4.11 -5.08
CA TYR A 171 -11.82 3.26 -4.60
C TYR A 171 -11.57 2.04 -5.52
N PRO A 172 -12.59 1.25 -5.90
CA PRO A 172 -12.42 0.15 -6.84
C PRO A 172 -11.90 0.60 -8.21
N ASP A 173 -12.32 1.76 -8.72
CA ASP A 173 -11.89 2.24 -10.03
C ASP A 173 -10.39 2.52 -10.07
N LEU A 174 -9.89 3.18 -9.04
CA LEU A 174 -8.48 3.50 -8.91
C LEU A 174 -7.63 2.26 -8.65
N LEU A 175 -8.14 1.32 -7.85
CA LEU A 175 -7.45 0.06 -7.58
C LEU A 175 -7.29 -0.77 -8.88
N VAL A 176 -8.36 -0.88 -9.67
CA VAL A 176 -8.31 -1.54 -10.98
C VAL A 176 -7.32 -0.83 -11.92
N ALA A 177 -7.39 0.50 -12.02
CA ALA A 177 -6.49 1.27 -12.88
C ALA A 177 -5.02 1.07 -12.47
N ALA A 178 -4.72 1.10 -11.17
CA ALA A 178 -3.38 0.89 -10.65
C ALA A 178 -2.88 -0.53 -10.95
N LEU A 179 -3.70 -1.56 -10.74
CA LEU A 179 -3.36 -2.96 -11.03
C LEU A 179 -3.12 -3.20 -12.53
N VAL A 180 -3.91 -2.58 -13.41
CA VAL A 180 -3.71 -2.66 -14.86
C VAL A 180 -2.39 -2.01 -15.26
N VAL A 181 -2.10 -0.79 -14.77
CA VAL A 181 -0.82 -0.11 -15.03
C VAL A 181 0.36 -0.93 -14.50
N GLN A 182 0.20 -1.55 -13.33
CA GLN A 182 1.21 -2.41 -12.74
C GLN A 182 1.45 -3.65 -13.61
N ALA A 183 0.39 -4.34 -14.05
CA ALA A 183 0.51 -5.51 -14.92
C ALA A 183 1.21 -5.21 -16.25
N VAL A 184 0.92 -4.04 -16.85
CA VAL A 184 1.62 -3.56 -18.06
C VAL A 184 3.11 -3.35 -17.77
N GLY A 185 3.45 -2.76 -16.63
CA GLY A 185 4.83 -2.64 -16.20
C GLY A 185 5.52 -4.00 -16.05
N ILE A 186 4.86 -4.97 -15.41
CA ILE A 186 5.42 -6.29 -15.13
C ILE A 186 5.68 -7.10 -16.41
N VAL A 187 4.77 -7.05 -17.38
CA VAL A 187 4.87 -7.88 -18.60
C VAL A 187 5.88 -7.32 -19.60
N LEU A 188 6.16 -6.02 -19.56
CA LEU A 188 6.96 -5.35 -20.58
C LEU A 188 8.37 -5.95 -20.79
N PRO A 189 9.17 -6.25 -19.73
CA PRO A 189 10.48 -6.91 -19.90
C PRO A 189 10.39 -8.35 -20.37
N ALA A 190 9.22 -8.98 -20.23
CA ALA A 190 9.00 -10.34 -20.73
C ALA A 190 8.75 -10.35 -22.24
N LEU A 191 8.17 -9.28 -22.79
CA LEU A 191 7.81 -9.15 -24.20
C LEU A 191 8.91 -8.49 -25.03
N ILE A 192 9.60 -7.51 -24.45
CA ILE A 192 10.62 -6.72 -25.14
C ILE A 192 11.95 -6.93 -24.42
N ALA A 193 12.91 -7.49 -25.14
CA ALA A 193 14.26 -7.65 -24.62
C ALA A 193 15.01 -6.31 -24.56
N GLY A 194 15.91 -6.18 -23.60
CA GLY A 194 16.81 -5.05 -23.48
C GLY A 194 16.50 -4.11 -22.31
N VAL A 195 17.50 -3.30 -22.00
CA VAL A 195 17.47 -2.40 -20.84
C VAL A 195 16.39 -1.34 -20.92
N THR A 196 16.08 -0.83 -22.11
CA THR A 196 15.05 0.20 -22.28
C THR A 196 13.68 -0.32 -21.83
N ALA A 197 13.31 -1.55 -22.16
CA ALA A 197 12.07 -2.19 -21.72
C ALA A 197 12.03 -2.38 -20.20
N ALA A 198 13.16 -2.69 -19.59
CA ALA A 198 13.26 -2.91 -18.15
C ALA A 198 13.30 -1.59 -17.34
N LEU A 199 13.91 -0.52 -17.85
CA LEU A 199 13.83 0.81 -17.22
C LEU A 199 12.46 1.45 -17.42
N THR A 200 11.81 1.25 -18.58
CA THR A 200 10.46 1.76 -18.83
C THR A 200 9.39 1.05 -18.01
N SER A 201 9.61 -0.20 -17.60
CA SER A 201 8.74 -0.94 -16.67
C SER A 201 8.94 -0.58 -15.20
N ALA A 202 10.15 -0.14 -14.80
CA ALA A 202 10.43 0.34 -13.45
C ALA A 202 9.52 1.53 -13.05
N VAL A 203 9.18 2.41 -14.01
CA VAL A 203 8.32 3.57 -13.78
C VAL A 203 6.88 3.19 -13.40
N PRO A 204 6.10 2.46 -14.22
CA PRO A 204 4.75 2.04 -13.85
C PRO A 204 4.74 1.10 -12.64
N PHE A 205 5.76 0.26 -12.48
CA PHE A 205 5.92 -0.60 -11.30
C PHE A 205 6.05 0.22 -10.01
N GLY A 206 7.01 1.16 -9.96
CA GLY A 206 7.18 2.06 -8.82
C GLY A 206 6.00 3.00 -8.61
N ALA A 207 5.40 3.49 -9.69
CA ALA A 207 4.26 4.41 -9.64
C ALA A 207 2.98 3.77 -9.07
N THR A 208 2.85 2.44 -9.12
CA THR A 208 1.65 1.72 -8.68
C THR A 208 1.82 1.05 -7.33
N PHE A 209 3.02 0.57 -6.99
CA PHE A 209 3.30 -0.18 -5.76
C PHE A 209 2.73 0.48 -4.48
N ILE A 210 3.11 1.73 -4.22
CA ILE A 210 2.63 2.48 -3.04
C ILE A 210 1.17 2.88 -3.18
N GLY A 211 0.74 3.20 -4.40
CA GLY A 211 -0.66 3.56 -4.70
C GLY A 211 -1.63 2.44 -4.36
N VAL A 212 -1.36 1.22 -4.83
CA VAL A 212 -2.18 0.02 -4.58
C VAL A 212 -2.25 -0.27 -3.09
N SER A 213 -1.10 -0.31 -2.41
CA SER A 213 -1.05 -0.58 -0.96
C SER A 213 -1.82 0.47 -0.15
N THR A 214 -1.65 1.75 -0.49
CA THR A 214 -2.37 2.85 0.19
C THR A 214 -3.88 2.74 -0.02
N LEU A 215 -4.32 2.50 -1.27
CA LEU A 215 -5.73 2.36 -1.62
C LEU A 215 -6.36 1.12 -0.96
N ALA A 216 -5.67 -0.02 -0.97
CA ALA A 216 -6.15 -1.26 -0.38
C ALA A 216 -6.26 -1.21 1.14
N LEU A 217 -5.25 -0.65 1.82
CA LEU A 217 -5.29 -0.50 3.28
C LEU A 217 -6.34 0.52 3.71
N ALA A 218 -6.48 1.63 2.98
CA ALA A 218 -7.55 2.60 3.22
C ALA A 218 -8.94 1.98 3.02
N ALA A 219 -9.13 1.24 1.93
CA ALA A 219 -10.34 0.48 1.65
C ALA A 219 -10.67 -0.52 2.76
N GLY A 220 -9.69 -1.30 3.24
CA GLY A 220 -9.87 -2.25 4.34
C GLY A 220 -10.23 -1.57 5.66
N ALA A 221 -9.56 -0.46 5.98
CA ALA A 221 -9.87 0.30 7.18
C ALA A 221 -11.29 0.87 7.14
N HIS A 222 -11.77 1.32 5.97
CA HIS A 222 -13.12 1.89 5.79
C HIS A 222 -14.25 0.90 6.10
N LEU A 223 -13.97 -0.40 6.12
CA LEU A 223 -14.98 -1.42 6.46
C LEU A 223 -15.25 -1.55 7.95
N HIS A 224 -14.48 -0.86 8.81
CA HIS A 224 -14.58 -0.94 10.27
C HIS A 224 -14.53 -2.37 10.82
N LEU A 225 -13.94 -3.31 10.07
CA LEU A 225 -13.70 -4.67 10.55
C LEU A 225 -12.49 -4.67 11.50
N PRO A 226 -12.58 -5.37 12.64
CA PRO A 226 -11.45 -5.49 13.54
C PRO A 226 -10.28 -6.16 12.81
N ARG A 227 -9.07 -5.60 12.94
CA ARG A 227 -7.84 -6.13 12.35
C ARG A 227 -7.81 -6.18 10.81
N ALA A 228 -8.68 -5.45 10.11
CA ALA A 228 -8.71 -5.44 8.64
C ALA A 228 -7.35 -5.13 8.01
N VAL A 229 -6.70 -4.06 8.48
CA VAL A 229 -5.35 -3.64 8.04
C VAL A 229 -4.33 -4.75 8.30
N ALA A 230 -4.32 -5.31 9.51
CA ALA A 230 -3.38 -6.38 9.88
C ALA A 230 -3.57 -7.65 9.03
N LEU A 231 -4.82 -8.05 8.76
CA LEU A 231 -5.13 -9.17 7.89
C LEU A 231 -4.67 -8.89 6.46
N LEU A 232 -4.94 -7.71 5.89
CA LEU A 232 -4.47 -7.34 4.56
C LEU A 232 -2.95 -7.39 4.46
N THR A 233 -2.22 -6.86 5.45
CA THR A 233 -0.76 -6.93 5.49
C THR A 233 -0.25 -8.37 5.59
N ALA A 234 -0.90 -9.21 6.39
CA ALA A 234 -0.54 -10.63 6.50
C ALA A 234 -0.81 -11.38 5.20
N GLY A 235 -1.97 -11.16 4.57
CA GLY A 235 -2.32 -11.75 3.27
C GLY A 235 -1.33 -11.35 2.18
N TYR A 236 -0.97 -10.07 2.13
CA TYR A 236 0.08 -9.57 1.23
C TYR A 236 1.40 -10.31 1.42
N SER A 237 1.84 -10.48 2.66
CA SER A 237 3.09 -11.18 2.99
C SER A 237 3.04 -12.65 2.61
N VAL A 238 1.93 -13.33 2.86
CA VAL A 238 1.71 -14.73 2.42
C VAL A 238 1.75 -14.81 0.89
N GLY A 239 1.12 -13.86 0.20
CA GLY A 239 1.18 -13.75 -1.26
C GLY A 239 2.62 -13.66 -1.77
N GLN A 240 3.48 -12.85 -1.15
CA GLN A 240 4.88 -12.76 -1.56
C GLN A 240 5.63 -14.11 -1.40
N ILE A 241 5.40 -14.83 -0.32
CA ILE A 241 6.02 -16.15 -0.12
C ILE A 241 5.53 -17.14 -1.19
N LEU A 242 4.21 -17.20 -1.40
CA LEU A 242 3.60 -18.10 -2.39
C LEU A 242 4.05 -17.76 -3.82
N GLY A 243 4.20 -16.48 -4.15
CA GLY A 243 4.61 -16.05 -5.48
C GLY A 243 6.00 -16.56 -5.85
N LEU A 244 6.98 -16.44 -4.95
CA LEU A 244 8.33 -16.97 -5.20
C LEU A 244 8.34 -18.50 -5.32
N LEU A 245 7.58 -19.20 -4.47
CA LEU A 245 7.45 -20.66 -4.54
C LEU A 245 6.80 -21.10 -5.87
N ALA A 246 5.78 -20.39 -6.33
CA ALA A 246 5.06 -20.71 -7.57
C ALA A 246 5.92 -20.53 -8.82
N VAL A 247 6.79 -19.51 -8.87
CA VAL A 247 7.63 -19.23 -10.04
C VAL A 247 8.95 -19.99 -10.05
N THR A 248 9.42 -20.50 -8.91
CA THR A 248 10.67 -21.28 -8.79
C THR A 248 10.87 -22.33 -9.89
N PRO A 249 9.89 -23.21 -10.22
CA PRO A 249 10.07 -24.20 -11.29
C PRO A 249 10.18 -23.59 -12.70
N MET A 250 9.65 -22.38 -12.90
CA MET A 250 9.64 -21.68 -14.19
C MET A 250 11.00 -21.03 -14.52
N LEU A 251 11.88 -20.87 -13.52
CA LEU A 251 13.17 -20.20 -13.69
C LEU A 251 14.19 -21.00 -14.48
N ARG A 252 13.93 -22.28 -14.76
CA ARG A 252 14.85 -23.16 -15.51
C ARG A 252 15.14 -22.65 -16.92
N HIS A 253 14.21 -21.90 -17.53
CA HIS A 253 14.34 -21.35 -18.88
C HIS A 253 14.43 -19.82 -18.89
N GLY A 254 14.80 -19.21 -17.76
CA GLY A 254 14.82 -17.76 -17.58
C GLY A 254 13.56 -17.21 -16.90
N TYR A 255 13.47 -15.88 -16.80
CA TYR A 255 12.45 -15.19 -16.00
C TYR A 255 11.21 -14.77 -16.80
N HIS A 256 11.18 -14.95 -18.13
CA HIS A 256 10.07 -14.52 -18.98
C HIS A 256 8.73 -15.13 -18.54
N GLN A 257 8.70 -16.45 -18.30
CA GLN A 257 7.49 -17.14 -17.86
C GLN A 257 7.03 -16.67 -16.47
N ALA A 258 7.98 -16.38 -15.57
CA ALA A 258 7.67 -15.85 -14.24
C ALA A 258 7.03 -14.46 -14.32
N LEU A 259 7.56 -13.56 -15.15
CA LEU A 259 6.99 -12.21 -15.36
C LEU A 259 5.61 -12.26 -16.02
N ILE A 260 5.40 -13.15 -17.00
CA ILE A 260 4.07 -13.34 -17.61
C ILE A 260 3.06 -13.85 -16.57
N LEU A 261 3.43 -14.86 -15.77
CA LEU A 261 2.56 -15.35 -14.70
C LEU A 261 2.25 -14.24 -13.70
N ALA A 262 3.25 -13.46 -13.29
CA ALA A 262 3.06 -12.34 -12.38
C ALA A 262 2.07 -11.31 -12.94
N ALA A 263 2.19 -10.92 -14.21
CA ALA A 263 1.26 -10.00 -14.86
C ALA A 263 -0.17 -10.57 -14.90
N ILE A 264 -0.33 -11.85 -15.22
CA ILE A 264 -1.64 -12.53 -15.21
C ILE A 264 -2.26 -12.52 -13.81
N VAL A 265 -1.46 -12.79 -12.77
CA VAL A 265 -1.92 -12.78 -11.38
C VAL A 265 -2.34 -11.38 -10.93
N VAL A 266 -1.59 -10.33 -11.31
CA VAL A 266 -1.98 -8.93 -11.04
C VAL A 266 -3.26 -8.55 -11.81
N LEU A 267 -3.43 -9.01 -13.04
CA LEU A 267 -4.69 -8.81 -13.77
C LEU A 267 -5.86 -9.52 -13.09
N ALA A 268 -5.65 -10.73 -12.55
CA ALA A 268 -6.65 -11.44 -11.75
C ALA A 268 -6.97 -10.70 -10.44
N ALA A 269 -5.98 -10.05 -9.81
CA ALA A 269 -6.24 -9.13 -8.71
C ALA A 269 -7.14 -7.97 -9.16
N GLY A 270 -6.88 -7.42 -10.35
CA GLY A 270 -7.66 -6.35 -10.99
C GLY A 270 -9.10 -6.74 -11.28
N THR A 271 -9.36 -7.97 -11.75
CA THR A 271 -10.74 -8.45 -11.95
C THR A 271 -11.48 -8.60 -10.63
N GLY A 272 -10.82 -9.10 -9.58
CA GLY A 272 -11.37 -9.11 -8.21
C GLY A 272 -11.69 -7.70 -7.71
N ALA A 273 -10.80 -6.71 -7.95
CA ALA A 273 -11.06 -5.32 -7.60
C ALA A 273 -12.22 -4.73 -8.42
N ALA A 274 -12.39 -5.13 -9.68
CA ALA A 274 -13.54 -4.72 -10.49
C ALA A 274 -14.86 -5.32 -9.98
N MET A 275 -14.85 -6.55 -9.43
CA MET A 275 -16.02 -7.14 -8.78
C MET A 275 -16.51 -6.32 -7.57
N LEU A 276 -15.60 -5.61 -6.89
CA LEU A 276 -15.97 -4.68 -5.82
C LEU A 276 -16.87 -3.53 -6.31
N ARG A 277 -16.85 -3.19 -7.61
CA ARG A 277 -17.72 -2.16 -8.21
C ARG A 277 -19.19 -2.57 -8.20
N VAL A 278 -19.46 -3.85 -8.48
CA VAL A 278 -20.83 -4.39 -8.62
C VAL A 278 -21.55 -4.48 -7.26
N GLY A 279 -20.81 -4.39 -6.15
CA GLY A 279 -21.35 -4.48 -4.79
C GLY A 279 -21.73 -3.15 -4.12
N VAL A 280 -21.50 -1.99 -4.76
CA VAL A 280 -21.69 -0.66 -4.15
C VAL A 280 -22.93 0.04 -4.72
N PRO A 281 -23.97 0.30 -3.91
CA PRO A 281 -24.92 1.36 -4.22
C PRO A 281 -24.20 2.70 -4.14
N HIS A 282 -24.45 3.60 -5.08
CA HIS A 282 -24.07 5.01 -5.01
C HIS A 282 -24.83 5.67 -3.84
N GLU A 283 -24.44 5.43 -2.60
CA GLU A 283 -24.94 6.20 -1.47
C GLU A 283 -24.10 7.46 -1.31
N GLY A 284 -24.70 8.57 -1.74
CA GLY A 284 -24.41 9.90 -1.25
C GLY A 284 -23.23 10.59 -1.92
N ALA A 285 -23.55 11.51 -2.83
CA ALA A 285 -22.78 12.72 -2.95
C ALA A 285 -22.40 13.21 -1.54
N LEU A 286 -21.10 13.34 -1.29
CA LEU A 286 -20.58 14.01 -0.12
C LEU A 286 -21.41 15.29 0.12
N PRO A 287 -21.86 15.60 1.36
CA PRO A 287 -22.37 16.92 1.66
C PRO A 287 -21.31 17.91 1.18
N ARG A 288 -21.65 18.72 0.18
CA ARG A 288 -20.84 19.88 -0.16
C ARG A 288 -20.74 20.70 1.13
N GLU A 289 -19.51 21.02 1.55
CA GLU A 289 -19.30 22.02 2.60
C GLU A 289 -20.21 23.22 2.31
N GLY A 290 -21.11 23.53 3.26
CA GLY A 290 -21.98 24.70 3.14
C GLY A 290 -23.49 24.47 3.32
N THR A 291 -23.97 23.37 3.89
CA THR A 291 -25.33 23.39 4.47
C THR A 291 -25.21 23.84 5.93
N PRO A 292 -25.67 25.06 6.27
CA PRO A 292 -25.65 25.50 7.66
C PRO A 292 -26.49 24.52 8.47
N VAL A 293 -25.92 24.01 9.57
CA VAL A 293 -26.72 23.37 10.62
C VAL A 293 -27.66 24.47 11.13
N GLN A 294 -28.91 24.44 10.67
CA GLN A 294 -29.95 25.31 11.17
C GLN A 294 -30.21 24.88 12.61
N ARG A 295 -29.53 25.53 13.56
CA ARG A 295 -29.88 25.40 14.97
C ARG A 295 -31.30 25.96 15.12
N PRO A 296 -32.18 25.27 15.85
CA PRO A 296 -33.49 25.85 16.17
C PRO A 296 -33.29 27.19 16.87
N SER A 297 -34.07 28.19 16.43
CA SER A 297 -34.05 29.54 17.00
C SER A 297 -34.53 29.49 18.45
N PRO A 298 -33.96 30.26 19.39
CA PRO A 298 -34.39 30.29 20.79
C PRO A 298 -35.85 30.74 21.02
N ALA A 299 -36.56 31.16 19.97
CA ALA A 299 -37.92 31.69 20.07
C ALA A 299 -39.04 30.63 20.05
N GLU A 300 -38.75 29.37 19.74
CA GLU A 300 -39.76 28.29 19.71
C GLU A 300 -39.81 27.42 20.98
N ALA A 301 -38.97 27.72 21.99
CA ALA A 301 -38.98 27.01 23.28
C ALA A 301 -39.91 27.66 24.34
N THR A 302 -40.62 28.74 24.01
CA THR A 302 -41.52 29.46 24.94
C THR A 302 -42.91 29.68 24.37
N ALA A 303 -43.51 28.65 23.76
CA ALA A 303 -44.94 28.62 23.48
C ALA A 303 -45.53 27.37 24.13
N ASP A 304 -45.83 27.50 25.42
CA ASP A 304 -46.73 26.61 26.14
C ASP A 304 -48.18 26.99 25.78
N PRO A 305 -48.99 26.13 25.14
CA PRO A 305 -50.40 26.37 24.96
C PRO A 305 -51.18 25.65 26.06
N GLY A 306 -51.48 26.37 27.13
CA GLY A 306 -52.31 25.90 28.24
C GLY A 306 -53.28 26.97 28.75
N SER A 307 -54.22 27.41 27.90
CA SER A 307 -55.55 27.88 28.35
C SER A 307 -56.28 26.73 29.04
N GLY A 308 -57.10 26.84 30.07
CA GLY A 308 -57.84 27.94 30.69
C GLY A 308 -58.95 27.27 31.53
N ASP A 309 -59.48 28.03 32.50
CA ASP A 309 -60.62 27.77 33.40
C ASP A 309 -60.46 26.73 34.54
#